data_AF-A0A7I8C7F3-F1
#
_entry.id   AF-A0A7I8C7F3-F1
#
_cell.length_a   1.000
_cell.length_b   1.000
_cell.length_c   1.000
_cell.angle_alpha   90.00
_cell.angle_beta   90.00
_cell.angle_gamma   90.00
#
_symmetry.space_group_name_H-M   'P 1'
#
loop_
_entity.id
_entity.type
_entity.pdbx_description
1 polymer ?
#
loop_
_entity_poly.entity_id
_entity_poly.type
_entity_poly.pdbx_seq_one_letter_code
_entity_poly.pdbx_strand_id
1 'polypeptide(L)'
;MQATTAADLFAAPRFRPGVQLIEEHNGLTLDYREQSCSVVADSQGALKAFVDSLRRGDTSIPELKRRHPELASEVDGLLEEFDRLGLLTESAFPAPRGCLSGEEFYHRLRKFAAETIEANSTSRLYQGCATARCRRAR
;
A
#
# COMPACT_ATOMS: atom_id res chain seq x y z
N MET A 1 9.41 -23.29 -13.37
CA MET A 1 8.86 -22.49 -12.25
C MET A 1 9.14 -21.05 -12.60
N GLN A 2 8.12 -20.24 -12.88
CA GLN A 2 8.32 -18.79 -13.08
C GLN A 2 8.68 -18.18 -11.73
N ALA A 3 9.86 -17.57 -11.64
CA ALA A 3 10.23 -16.79 -10.47
C ALA A 3 9.35 -15.54 -10.45
N THR A 4 8.63 -15.32 -9.36
CA THR A 4 7.90 -14.08 -9.12
C THR A 4 8.92 -12.95 -9.07
N THR A 5 8.90 -12.06 -10.05
CA THR A 5 9.87 -10.95 -10.10
C THR A 5 9.41 -9.80 -9.20
N ALA A 6 10.32 -8.95 -8.76
CA ALA A 6 9.96 -7.76 -7.98
C ALA A 6 8.94 -6.87 -8.72
N ALA A 7 8.92 -6.92 -10.06
CA ALA A 7 7.94 -6.24 -10.90
C ALA A 7 6.51 -6.82 -10.82
N ASP A 8 6.36 -8.09 -10.43
CA ASP A 8 5.06 -8.71 -10.17
C ASP A 8 4.56 -8.43 -8.75
N LEU A 9 5.48 -8.12 -7.82
CA LEU A 9 5.18 -7.88 -6.40
C LEU A 9 4.88 -6.40 -6.10
N PHE A 10 5.49 -5.47 -6.83
CA PHE A 10 5.35 -4.04 -6.57
C PHE A 10 4.90 -3.25 -7.81
N ALA A 11 3.83 -2.48 -7.67
CA ALA A 11 3.36 -1.55 -8.69
C ALA A 11 4.13 -0.22 -8.61
N ALA A 12 4.38 0.27 -7.39
CA ALA A 12 5.12 1.48 -7.10
C ALA A 12 6.03 1.26 -5.88
N PRO A 13 7.25 0.71 -6.08
CA PRO A 13 8.17 0.39 -5.00
C PRO A 13 8.64 1.65 -4.30
N ARG A 14 8.69 1.59 -2.96
CA ARG A 14 9.17 2.65 -2.09
C ARG A 14 10.04 2.08 -0.99
N PHE A 15 11.05 2.84 -0.55
CA PHE A 15 11.78 2.46 0.65
C PHE A 15 10.89 2.48 1.89
N ARG A 16 11.06 1.48 2.76
CA ARG A 16 10.36 1.44 4.04
C ARG A 16 10.70 2.69 4.88
N PRO A 17 9.72 3.19 5.66
CA PRO A 17 10.01 4.19 6.66
C PRO A 17 11.11 3.70 7.62
N GLY A 18 12.18 4.47 7.76
CA GLY A 18 13.32 4.13 8.61
C GLY A 18 14.56 3.62 7.88
N VAL A 19 14.49 3.43 6.56
CA VAL A 19 15.71 3.24 5.74
C VAL A 19 16.49 4.55 5.74
N GLN A 20 17.74 4.49 6.18
CA GLN A 20 18.70 5.59 6.14
C GLN A 20 19.62 5.44 4.94
N LEU A 21 20.02 6.57 4.39
CA LEU A 21 20.84 6.67 3.19
C LEU A 21 22.12 7.38 3.58
N ILE A 22 23.23 6.66 3.49
CA ILE A 22 24.57 7.16 3.79
C ILE A 22 25.33 7.23 2.46
N GLU A 23 25.65 8.44 2.03
CA GLU A 23 26.45 8.65 0.82
C GLU A 23 27.92 8.38 1.12
N GLU A 24 28.55 7.51 0.34
CA GLU A 24 29.97 7.18 0.44
C GLU A 24 30.73 7.63 -0.81
N HIS A 25 32.06 7.62 -0.76
CA HIS A 25 32.89 8.20 -1.83
C HIS A 25 32.76 7.45 -3.16
N ASN A 26 32.42 6.15 -3.12
CA ASN A 26 32.28 5.29 -4.30
C ASN A 26 30.89 4.64 -4.43
N GLY A 27 29.90 5.11 -3.68
CA GLY A 27 28.61 4.41 -3.66
C GLY A 27 27.63 4.97 -2.64
N LEU A 28 26.68 4.13 -2.26
CA LEU A 28 25.62 4.48 -1.34
C LEU A 28 25.33 3.30 -0.42
N THR A 29 25.32 3.56 0.89
CA THR A 29 24.99 2.59 1.93
C THR A 29 23.56 2.84 2.41
N LEU A 30 22.75 1.78 2.37
CA LEU A 30 21.37 1.72 2.82
C LEU A 30 21.34 1.01 4.18
N ASP A 31 20.99 1.73 5.23
CA ASP A 31 20.88 1.19 6.58
C ASP A 31 19.41 1.04 6.98
N TYR A 32 19.04 -0.15 7.44
CA TYR A 32 17.72 -0.43 7.96
C TYR A 32 17.81 -1.39 9.15
N ARG A 33 17.53 -0.85 10.35
CA ARG A 33 17.64 -1.57 11.63
C ARG A 33 19.07 -2.09 11.86
N GLU A 34 19.25 -3.41 11.88
CA GLU A 34 20.56 -4.07 12.07
C GLU A 34 21.17 -4.55 10.75
N GLN A 35 20.62 -4.11 9.62
CA GLN A 35 21.08 -4.49 8.29
C GLN A 35 21.59 -3.26 7.54
N SER A 36 22.77 -3.39 6.95
CA SER A 36 23.41 -2.40 6.09
C SER A 36 23.68 -3.00 4.72
N CYS A 37 23.35 -2.29 3.65
CA CYS A 37 23.60 -2.70 2.27
C CYS A 37 24.35 -1.60 1.53
N SER A 38 25.59 -1.87 1.14
CA SER A 38 26.37 -0.96 0.32
C SER A 38 26.21 -1.30 -1.16
N VAL A 39 25.77 -0.32 -1.95
CA VAL A 39 25.64 -0.41 -3.40
C VAL A 39 26.72 0.46 -4.02
N VAL A 40 27.56 -0.17 -4.84
CA VAL A 40 28.57 0.51 -5.65
C VAL A 40 28.01 0.60 -7.06
N ALA A 41 28.04 1.79 -7.65
CA ALA A 41 27.62 2.02 -9.03
C ALA A 41 28.63 2.91 -9.73
N ASP A 42 28.86 2.65 -11.01
CA ASP A 42 29.78 3.42 -11.85
C ASP A 42 29.30 4.87 -12.03
N SER A 43 27.98 5.09 -12.00
CA SER A 43 27.36 6.42 -12.07
C SER A 43 26.69 6.77 -10.74
N GLN A 44 27.46 7.36 -9.83
CA GLN A 44 26.99 7.75 -8.48
C GLN A 44 25.80 8.73 -8.55
N GLY A 45 25.80 9.64 -9.53
CA GLY A 45 24.71 10.60 -9.73
C GLY A 45 23.40 9.92 -10.15
N ALA A 46 23.46 8.94 -11.05
CA ALA A 46 22.30 8.17 -11.47
C ALA A 46 21.77 7.31 -10.30
N LEU A 47 22.66 6.67 -9.54
CA LEU A 47 22.28 5.86 -8.37
C LEU A 47 21.56 6.71 -7.31
N LYS A 48 22.10 7.90 -7.00
CA LYS A 48 21.48 8.82 -6.06
C LYS A 48 20.08 9.26 -6.50
N ALA A 49 19.93 9.65 -7.77
CA ALA A 49 18.65 10.08 -8.30
C ALA A 49 17.61 8.95 -8.33
N PHE A 50 18.06 7.71 -8.58
CA PHE A 50 17.23 6.51 -8.51
C PHE A 50 16.74 6.25 -7.07
N VAL A 51 17.66 6.27 -6.11
CA VAL A 51 17.38 6.08 -4.68
C VAL A 51 16.46 7.17 -4.13
N ASP A 52 16.65 8.42 -4.54
CA ASP A 52 15.75 9.53 -4.18
C ASP A 52 14.33 9.35 -4.77
N SER A 53 14.22 8.74 -5.95
CA SER A 53 12.92 8.42 -6.55
C SER A 53 12.21 7.30 -5.77
N LEU A 54 12.95 6.26 -5.34
CA LEU A 54 12.45 5.21 -4.47
C LEU A 54 12.07 5.71 -3.07
N ARG A 55 12.77 6.72 -2.54
CA ARG A 55 12.43 7.33 -1.24
C ARG A 55 11.09 8.09 -1.30
N ARG A 56 10.84 8.78 -2.42
CA ARG A 56 9.56 9.46 -2.67
C ARG A 56 8.42 8.47 -2.83
N GLY A 57 8.65 7.37 -3.55
CA GLY A 57 7.65 6.32 -3.76
C GLY A 57 6.45 6.80 -4.57
N ASP A 58 6.68 7.67 -5.53
CA ASP A 58 5.66 8.21 -6.45
C ASP A 58 5.80 7.66 -7.87
N THR A 59 6.74 6.74 -8.08
CA THR A 59 7.22 6.34 -9.40
C THR A 59 7.09 4.82 -9.57
N SER A 60 6.45 4.39 -10.66
CA SER A 60 6.34 2.96 -11.01
C SER A 60 7.64 2.44 -11.61
N ILE A 61 7.85 1.12 -11.60
CA ILE A 61 9.04 0.46 -12.18
C ILE A 61 9.30 0.87 -13.65
N PRO A 62 8.31 0.86 -14.57
CA PRO A 62 8.55 1.31 -15.94
C PRO A 62 8.93 2.80 -16.04
N GLU A 63 8.41 3.64 -15.13
CA GLU A 63 8.75 5.06 -15.09
C GLU A 63 10.17 5.29 -14.52
N LEU A 64 10.61 4.49 -13.55
CA LEU A 64 11.99 4.49 -13.04
C LEU A 64 12.99 4.15 -14.15
N LYS A 65 12.72 3.10 -14.93
CA LYS A 65 13.56 2.72 -16.09
C LYS A 65 13.63 3.83 -17.14
N ARG A 66 12.52 4.55 -17.37
CA ARG A 66 12.48 5.65 -18.32
C ARG A 66 13.27 6.88 -17.84
N ARG A 67 13.22 7.19 -16.54
CA ARG A 67 13.96 8.33 -15.94
C ARG A 67 15.45 8.08 -15.82
N HIS A 68 15.87 6.82 -15.66
CA HIS A 68 17.26 6.42 -15.48
C HIS A 68 17.67 5.37 -16.54
N PRO A 69 17.78 5.75 -17.83
CA PRO A 69 18.13 4.82 -18.89
C PRO A 69 19.51 4.18 -18.69
N GLU A 70 20.44 4.91 -18.04
CA GLU A 70 21.79 4.43 -17.70
C GLU A 70 21.78 3.24 -16.74
N LEU A 71 20.76 3.13 -15.89
CA LEU A 71 20.61 2.06 -14.90
C LEU A 71 19.51 1.07 -15.29
N ALA A 72 18.83 1.26 -16.43
CA ALA A 72 17.61 0.52 -16.75
C ALA A 72 17.80 -1.01 -16.82
N SER A 73 19.00 -1.48 -17.18
CA SER A 73 19.37 -2.90 -17.17
C SER A 73 19.62 -3.47 -15.76
N GLU A 74 20.01 -2.61 -14.81
CA GLU A 74 20.36 -2.99 -13.44
C GLU A 74 19.20 -2.76 -12.46
N VAL A 75 18.22 -1.91 -12.82
CA VAL A 75 17.06 -1.56 -11.98
C VAL A 75 16.33 -2.81 -11.49
N ASP A 76 16.12 -3.83 -12.35
CA ASP A 76 15.43 -5.05 -11.93
C ASP A 76 16.22 -5.82 -10.86
N GLY A 77 17.53 -5.98 -11.06
CA GLY A 77 18.40 -6.67 -10.10
C GLY A 77 18.52 -5.90 -8.78
N LEU A 78 18.61 -4.57 -8.83
CA LEU A 78 18.63 -3.72 -7.65
C LEU A 78 17.32 -3.82 -6.87
N LEU A 79 16.17 -3.83 -7.55
CA LEU A 79 14.87 -3.98 -6.91
C LEU A 79 14.71 -5.35 -6.26
N GLU A 80 15.16 -6.43 -6.92
CA GLU A 80 15.16 -7.78 -6.35
C GLU A 80 16.05 -7.87 -5.11
N GLU A 81 17.24 -7.29 -5.14
CA GLU A 81 18.13 -7.26 -3.98
C GLU A 81 17.56 -6.44 -2.83
N PHE A 82 16.95 -5.29 -3.11
CA PHE A 82 16.30 -4.48 -2.08
C PHE A 82 15.05 -5.17 -1.50
N ASP A 83 14.31 -5.92 -2.31
CA ASP A 83 13.20 -6.76 -1.83
C ASP A 83 13.70 -7.92 -0.96
N ARG A 84 14.76 -8.61 -1.40
CA ARG A 84 15.42 -9.69 -0.65
C ARG A 84 15.90 -9.22 0.73
N LEU A 85 16.35 -7.98 0.82
CA LEU A 85 16.77 -7.32 2.06
C LEU A 85 15.61 -6.69 2.84
N GLY A 86 14.37 -6.78 2.32
CA GLY A 86 13.18 -6.25 2.98
C GLY A 86 13.14 -4.72 3.07
N LEU A 87 13.93 -4.02 2.26
CA LEU A 87 14.05 -2.56 2.25
C LEU A 87 12.86 -1.90 1.52
N LEU A 88 12.18 -2.63 0.64
CA LEU A 88 11.07 -2.14 -0.16
C LEU A 88 9.70 -2.37 0.49
N THR A 89 8.77 -1.48 0.14
CA THR A 89 7.35 -1.56 0.45
C THR A 89 6.54 -0.94 -0.69
N GLU A 90 5.26 -1.25 -0.74
CA GLU A 90 4.34 -0.69 -1.75
C GLU A 90 3.87 0.69 -1.29
N SER A 91 4.00 1.69 -2.17
CA SER A 91 3.51 3.04 -1.90
C SER A 91 2.03 3.20 -2.24
N ALA A 92 1.54 2.44 -3.23
CA ALA A 92 0.20 2.57 -3.74
C ALA A 92 -0.51 1.21 -3.69
N PHE A 93 -1.34 1.02 -2.67
CA PHE A 93 -2.32 -0.04 -2.72
C PHE A 93 -3.49 0.44 -3.60
N PRO A 94 -3.74 -0.19 -4.76
CA PRO A 94 -4.97 0.11 -5.49
C PRO A 94 -6.14 -0.23 -4.56
N ALA A 95 -6.96 0.77 -4.24
CA ALA A 95 -8.17 0.53 -3.46
C ALA A 95 -9.02 -0.51 -4.21
N PRO A 96 -9.37 -1.66 -3.59
CA PRO A 96 -10.15 -2.66 -4.29
C PRO A 96 -11.49 -2.06 -4.69
N ARG A 97 -11.85 -2.15 -5.97
CA ARG A 97 -13.13 -1.65 -6.46
C ARG A 97 -14.26 -2.38 -5.75
N GLY A 98 -15.09 -1.64 -4.99
CA GLY A 98 -16.22 -2.19 -4.24
C GLY A 98 -15.99 -2.35 -2.74
N CYS A 99 -14.82 -1.98 -2.21
CA CYS A 99 -14.65 -1.86 -0.76
C CYS A 99 -15.45 -0.67 -0.23
N LEU A 100 -16.40 -0.98 0.66
CA LEU A 100 -17.11 0.01 1.45
C LEU A 100 -16.17 0.54 2.53
N SER A 101 -16.20 1.84 2.77
CA SER A 101 -15.61 2.40 3.99
C SER A 101 -16.24 1.75 5.24
N GLY A 102 -15.53 1.76 6.38
CA GLY A 102 -16.05 1.19 7.63
C GLY A 102 -17.40 1.79 8.04
N GLU A 103 -17.63 3.07 7.74
CA GLU A 103 -18.91 3.75 7.94
C GLU A 103 -20.00 3.21 7.00
N GLU A 104 -19.71 3.04 5.71
CA GLU A 104 -20.66 2.49 4.74
C GLU A 104 -21.02 1.02 5.05
N PHE A 105 -20.04 0.24 5.52
CA PHE A 105 -20.30 -1.12 6.01
C PHE A 105 -21.22 -1.11 7.23
N TYR A 106 -20.95 -0.25 8.21
CA TYR A 106 -21.77 -0.13 9.41
C TYR A 106 -23.21 0.30 9.09
N HIS A 107 -23.39 1.25 8.16
CA HIS A 107 -24.70 1.68 7.69
C HIS A 107 -25.46 0.55 6.99
N ARG A 108 -24.81 -0.24 6.13
CA ARG A 108 -25.44 -1.39 5.47
C ARG A 108 -25.79 -2.49 6.46
N LEU A 109 -24.91 -2.81 7.42
CA LEU A 109 -25.17 -3.81 8.45
C LEU A 109 -26.38 -3.41 9.32
N ARG A 110 -26.44 -2.13 9.72
CA ARG A 110 -27.54 -1.62 10.53
C ARG A 110 -28.88 -1.66 9.78
N LYS A 111 -28.88 -1.35 8.48
CA LYS A 111 -30.06 -1.45 7.62
C LYS A 111 -30.52 -2.90 7.49
N PHE A 112 -29.61 -3.82 7.21
CA PHE A 112 -29.91 -5.26 7.14
C PHE A 112 -30.44 -5.81 8.47
N ALA A 113 -29.86 -5.40 9.60
CA ALA A 113 -30.31 -5.80 10.91
C ALA A 113 -31.73 -5.27 11.19
N ALA A 114 -32.02 -4.02 10.85
CA ALA A 114 -33.36 -3.44 11.00
C ALA A 114 -34.41 -4.19 10.15
N GLU A 115 -34.11 -4.44 8.87
CA GLU A 115 -34.99 -5.16 7.95
C GLU A 115 -35.21 -6.62 8.38
N THR A 116 -34.15 -7.29 8.87
CA THR A 116 -34.23 -8.67 9.36
C THR A 116 -35.04 -8.75 10.66
N ILE A 117 -34.86 -7.79 11.57
CA ILE A 117 -35.65 -7.71 12.79
C ILE A 117 -37.11 -7.43 12.43
N GLU A 118 -37.39 -6.51 11.49
CA GLU A 118 -38.76 -6.22 11.04
C GLU A 118 -39.43 -7.43 10.38
N ALA A 119 -38.70 -8.17 9.53
CA ALA A 119 -39.22 -9.34 8.83
C ALA A 119 -39.46 -10.56 9.75
N ASN A 120 -38.61 -10.76 10.78
CA ASN A 120 -38.71 -11.92 11.68
C ASN A 120 -39.44 -11.62 13.00
N SER A 121 -39.72 -10.36 13.32
CA SER A 121 -40.43 -9.99 14.56
C SER A 121 -41.95 -10.06 14.36
N THR A 122 -42.51 -11.26 14.45
CA THR A 122 -43.96 -11.50 14.43
C THR A 122 -44.65 -11.26 15.78
N SER A 123 -43.90 -10.84 16.80
CA SER A 123 -44.43 -10.56 18.14
C SER A 123 -45.25 -9.26 18.18
N ARG A 124 -46.48 -9.33 18.72
CA ARG A 124 -47.39 -8.18 18.90
C ARG A 124 -46.78 -7.01 19.68
N LEU A 125 -45.79 -7.28 20.56
CA LEU A 125 -45.08 -6.25 21.33
C LEU A 125 -44.14 -5.41 20.44
N TYR A 126 -43.48 -6.03 19.46
CA TYR A 126 -42.58 -5.32 18.55
C TYR A 126 -43.37 -4.40 17.59
N GLN A 127 -44.48 -4.89 17.06
CA GLN A 127 -45.41 -4.10 16.25
C GLN A 127 -46.02 -2.92 17.04
N GLY A 128 -46.34 -3.14 18.32
CA GLY A 128 -46.81 -2.10 19.23
C GLY A 128 -45.76 -1.01 19.49
N CYS A 129 -44.50 -1.37 19.72
CA CYS A 129 -43.41 -0.40 19.92
C CYS A 129 -43.03 0.37 18.64
N ALA A 130 -43.09 -0.27 17.47
CA ALA A 130 -42.82 0.39 16.19
C ALA A 130 -43.91 1.40 15.81
N THR A 131 -45.18 1.10 16.09
CA THR A 131 -46.32 1.99 15.81
C THR A 131 -46.57 3.04 16.90
N ALA A 132 -46.21 2.76 18.17
CA ALA A 132 -46.45 3.69 19.29
C ALA A 132 -45.60 4.98 19.26
N ARG A 133 -44.56 5.07 18.42
CA ARG A 133 -43.84 6.36 18.21
C ARG A 133 -44.68 7.42 17.48
N CYS A 134 -45.85 7.09 16.94
CA CYS A 134 -46.76 8.05 16.31
C CYS A 134 -47.89 8.59 17.21
N ARG A 135 -47.93 8.29 18.51
CA ARG A 135 -48.96 8.84 19.43
C ARG A 135 -48.39 9.56 20.65
N ARG A 136 -47.55 10.56 20.44
CA ARG A 136 -47.38 11.70 21.36
C ARG A 136 -47.09 12.97 20.57
N ALA A 137 -48.13 13.51 19.94
CA ALA A 137 -48.21 14.91 19.53
C ALA A 137 -49.68 15.32 19.39
N ARG A 138 -50.36 15.41 20.53
CA ARG A 138 -51.36 16.43 20.90
C ARG A 138 -51.99 16.06 22.24
#